data_AF-A0A3C1H213-F1
#
_entry.id   AF-A0A3C1H213-F1
#
_cell.length_a   1.000
_cell.length_b   1.000
_cell.length_c   1.000
_cell.angle_alpha   90.00
_cell.angle_beta   90.00
_cell.angle_gamma   90.00
#
_symmetry.space_group_name_H-M   'P 1'
#
loop_
_entity.id
_entity.type
_entity.pdbx_description
1 polymer ?
#
loop_
_entity_poly.entity_id
_entity_poly.type
_entity_poly.pdbx_seq_one_letter_code
_entity_poly.pdbx_strand_id
1 'polypeptide(L)' 'MNEDFPRIITLQRKERKISQKKAATDLGISQALLSHYEKGIRECGLDFLVRIADYYNVSCDYLLGRTPE' A
#
# COMPACT_ATOMS: atom_id res chain seq x y z
N MET A 1 -9.37 -11.25 -6.49
CA MET A 1 -8.19 -10.56 -5.92
C MET A 1 -8.15 -9.18 -6.55
N ASN A 2 -8.04 -8.13 -5.76
CA ASN A 2 -7.94 -6.76 -6.29
C ASN A 2 -6.53 -6.56 -6.88
N GLU A 3 -6.43 -6.35 -8.20
CA GLU A 3 -5.14 -6.16 -8.89
C GLU A 3 -4.62 -4.72 -8.78
N ASP A 4 -5.50 -3.77 -8.46
CA ASP A 4 -5.16 -2.36 -8.34
C ASP A 4 -4.40 -2.05 -7.06
N PHE A 5 -4.77 -2.66 -5.93
CA PHE A 5 -4.14 -2.38 -4.64
C PHE A 5 -2.61 -2.55 -4.66
N PRO A 6 -2.05 -3.70 -5.07
CA PRO A 6 -0.60 -3.88 -5.19
C PRO A 6 0.08 -2.82 -6.06
N ARG A 7 -0.54 -2.48 -7.19
CA ARG A 7 -0.02 -1.51 -8.16
C ARG A 7 -0.01 -0.10 -7.58
N ILE A 8 -1.11 0.32 -6.96
CA ILE A 8 -1.31 1.69 -6.45
C ILE A 8 -0.40 1.95 -5.24
N ILE A 9 -0.29 1.00 -4.29
CA ILE A 9 0.62 1.20 -3.14
C ILE A 9 2.09 1.25 -3.59
N THR A 10 2.46 0.50 -4.64
CA THR A 10 3.81 0.55 -5.23
C THR A 10 4.08 1.90 -5.88
N LEU A 11 3.09 2.45 -6.58
CA LEU A 11 3.15 3.78 -7.19
C LEU A 11 3.33 4.85 -6.12
N GLN A 12 2.45 4.90 -5.12
CA GLN A 12 2.49 5.87 -4.02
C GLN A 12 3.84 5.88 -3.29
N ARG A 13 4.42 4.69 -3.06
CA ARG A 13 5.75 4.57 -2.47
C ARG A 13 6.85 5.17 -3.36
N LYS A 14 6.80 4.89 -4.67
CA LYS A 14 7.78 5.35 -5.65
C LYS A 14 7.71 6.86 -5.88
N GLU A 15 6.52 7.43 -5.96
CA GLU A 15 6.31 8.89 -6.08
C GLU A 15 6.91 9.64 -4.89
N ARG A 16 6.78 9.07 -3.68
CA ARG A 16 7.41 9.60 -2.47
C ARG A 16 8.91 9.32 -2.35
N LYS A 17 9.50 8.58 -3.31
CA LYS A 17 10.93 8.22 -3.38
C LYS A 17 11.46 7.52 -2.12
N ILE A 18 10.61 6.73 -1.45
CA ILE A 18 11.00 5.96 -0.26
C ILE A 18 11.20 4.48 -0.59
N SER A 19 12.11 3.84 0.15
CA SER A 19 12.34 2.40 0.03
C SER A 19 11.22 1.58 0.68
N GLN A 20 11.04 0.33 0.27
CA GLN A 20 10.10 -0.58 0.94
C GLN A 20 10.44 -0.73 2.43
N LYS A 21 11.72 -0.71 2.80
CA LYS A 21 12.15 -0.79 4.20
C LYS A 21 11.62 0.40 5.00
N LYS A 22 11.77 1.63 4.48
CA LYS A 22 11.29 2.85 5.14
C LYS A 22 9.77 2.85 5.27
N ALA A 23 9.05 2.60 4.17
CA ALA A 23 7.59 2.53 4.18
C ALA A 23 7.06 1.46 5.15
N ALA A 24 7.67 0.27 5.16
CA ALA A 24 7.28 -0.80 6.07
C ALA A 24 7.51 -0.43 7.54
N THR A 25 8.64 0.20 7.87
CA THR A 25 8.92 0.71 9.21
C THR A 25 7.89 1.74 9.64
N ASP A 26 7.54 2.70 8.78
CA ASP A 26 6.56 3.75 9.09
C ASP A 26 5.15 3.17 9.25
N LEU A 27 4.81 2.14 8.48
CA LEU A 27 3.54 1.42 8.54
C LEU A 27 3.52 0.31 9.62
N GLY A 28 4.59 0.16 10.41
CA GLY A 28 4.65 -0.83 11.49
C GLY A 28 4.56 -2.29 11.03
N ILE A 29 5.04 -2.61 9.82
CA ILE A 29 5.08 -3.97 9.27
C ILE A 29 6.49 -4.37 8.83
N SER A 30 6.71 -5.65 8.54
CA SER A 30 7.97 -6.10 7.97
C SER A 30 8.10 -5.70 6.49
N GLN A 31 9.32 -5.44 6.03
CA GLN A 31 9.59 -5.14 4.62
C GLN A 31 9.17 -6.30 3.70
N ALA A 32 9.30 -7.55 4.15
CA ALA A 32 8.83 -8.72 3.42
C ALA A 32 7.31 -8.72 3.25
N LEU A 33 6.56 -8.34 4.29
CA LEU A 33 5.10 -8.24 4.22
C LEU A 33 4.66 -7.15 3.24
N LEU A 34 5.29 -5.98 3.27
CA LEU A 34 5.01 -4.91 2.30
C LEU A 34 5.34 -5.37 0.87
N SER A 35 6.46 -6.06 0.67
CA SER A 35 6.83 -6.64 -0.63
C SER A 35 5.79 -7.65 -1.13
N HIS A 36 5.21 -8.47 -0.25
CA HIS A 36 4.13 -9.39 -0.62
C HIS A 36 2.86 -8.63 -1.04
N TYR A 37 2.52 -7.53 -0.37
CA TYR A 37 1.40 -6.68 -0.76
C TYR A 37 1.66 -6.01 -2.11
N GLU A 38 2.83 -5.41 -2.33
CA GLU A 38 3.20 -4.75 -3.59
C GLU A 38 3.26 -5.71 -4.79
N LYS A 39 3.51 -7.00 -4.55
CA LYS A 39 3.53 -8.04 -5.58
C LYS A 39 2.19 -8.76 -5.75
N GLY A 40 1.17 -8.44 -4.95
CA GLY A 40 -0.12 -9.14 -4.96
C GLY A 40 -0.06 -10.59 -4.47
N ILE A 41 1.01 -10.99 -3.78
CA ILE A 41 1.19 -12.34 -3.23
C ILE A 41 0.25 -12.57 -2.04
N ARG A 42 -0.07 -11.50 -1.30
CA ARG A 42 -0.93 -11.55 -0.10
C ARG A 42 -1.88 -10.37 -0.10
N GLU A 43 -3.11 -10.60 0.32
CA GLU A 43 -4.06 -9.52 0.61
C GLU A 43 -3.83 -8.94 2.01
N CYS A 44 -4.06 -7.63 2.14
CA CYS A 44 -3.97 -6.95 3.43
C CYS A 44 -5.30 -6.99 4.18
N GLY A 45 -5.24 -6.82 5.51
CA GLY A 45 -6.45 -6.67 6.33
C GLY A 45 -6.97 -5.23 6.32
N LEU A 46 -8.22 -5.04 6.77
CA LEU A 46 -8.87 -3.73 6.83
C LEU A 46 -8.07 -2.69 7.65
N ASP A 47 -7.52 -3.10 8.78
CA ASP A 47 -6.68 -2.22 9.62
C ASP A 47 -5.48 -1.67 8.85
N PHE A 48 -4.79 -2.53 8.08
CA PHE A 48 -3.65 -2.09 7.27
C PHE A 48 -4.08 -1.20 6.11
N LEU A 49 -5.22 -1.51 5.47
CA LEU A 49 -5.78 -0.70 4.39
C LEU A 49 -6.06 0.75 4.86
N VAL A 50 -6.65 0.93 6.04
CA VAL A 50 -6.88 2.27 6.60
C VAL A 50 -5.54 2.96 6.90
N ARG A 51 -4.61 2.28 7.57
CA ARG A 51 -3.32 2.86 7.94
C ARG A 51 -2.48 3.27 6.72
N ILE A 52 -2.47 2.49 5.65
CA ILE A 52 -1.72 2.82 4.44
C ILE A 52 -2.39 3.95 3.63
N ALA A 53 -3.71 4.05 3.69
CA ALA A 53 -4.47 5.17 3.12
C ALA A 53 -4.09 6.48 3.82
N ASP A 54 -4.09 6.48 5.16
CA ASP A 54 -3.69 7.62 5.98
C ASP A 54 -2.22 8.01 5.74
N TYR A 55 -1.32 7.03 5.71
CA TYR A 55 0.11 7.25 5.46
C TYR A 55 0.38 7.93 4.10
N TYR A 56 -0.35 7.52 3.07
CA TYR A 56 -0.25 8.11 1.74
C TYR A 56 -1.19 9.31 1.53
N ASN A 57 -2.02 9.66 2.52
CA ASN A 57 -3.01 10.72 2.45
C ASN A 57 -3.94 10.59 1.23
N VAL A 58 -4.48 9.38 1.03
CA VAL A 58 -5.41 9.02 -0.05
C VAL A 58 -6.60 8.25 0.53
N SER A 59 -7.65 8.06 -0.25
CA SER A 59 -8.81 7.27 0.18
C SER A 59 -8.54 5.75 0.07
N CYS A 60 -9.27 4.95 0.85
CA CYS A 60 -9.27 3.49 0.67
C CYS A 60 -9.82 3.10 -0.71
N ASP A 61 -10.81 3.83 -1.23
CA ASP A 61 -11.39 3.57 -2.54
C ASP A 61 -10.38 3.79 -3.67
N TYR A 62 -9.51 4.80 -3.55
CA TYR A 62 -8.39 5.00 -4.46
C TYR A 62 -7.44 3.81 -4.43
N LEU A 63 -6.99 3.40 -3.23
CA LEU A 63 -6.11 2.25 -3.09
C LEU A 63 -6.73 0.97 -3.66
N LEU A 64 -8.06 0.84 -3.64
CA LEU A 64 -8.78 -0.29 -4.19
C LEU A 64 -9.18 -0.12 -5.68
N GLY A 65 -8.74 0.94 -6.36
CA GLY A 65 -9.01 1.18 -7.77
C GLY A 65 -10.47 1.55 -8.08
N ARG A 66 -11.25 1.97 -7.08
CA ARG A 66 -12.67 2.34 -7.23
C ARG A 66 -12.87 3.80 -7.63
N THR A 67 -11.83 4.61 -7.51
CA THR A 67 -11.83 6.03 -7.86
C THR A 67 -10.53 6.39 -8.60
N PRO A 68 -10.55 7.42 -9.46
CA PRO A 68 -9.35 7.90 -10.15
C PRO A 68 -8.44 8.77 -9.26
N GLU A 69 -8.92 9.22 -8.09
CA GLU A 69 -8.28 10.19 -7.18
C GLU A 69 -8.00 9.61 -5.79
#